data_AF-A0A354DHM2-F1
#
_entry.id   AF-A0A354DHM2-F1
#
_cell.length_a   1.000
_cell.length_b   1.000
_cell.length_c   1.000
_cell.angle_alpha   90.00
_cell.angle_beta   90.00
_cell.angle_gamma   90.00
#
_symmetry.space_group_name_H-M   'P 1'
#
loop_
_entity.id
_entity.type
_entity.pdbx_description
1 polymer ?
#
loop_
_entity_poly.entity_id
_entity_poly.type
_entity_poly.pdbx_seq_one_letter_code
_entity_poly.pdbx_strand_id
1 'polypeptide(L)' 'MDYWYVYLLLAYLVTLVPVVGKYFSVLNTLFHEVGHGICALLFKGKIRSISLFANTEGEIVTSSPFWLGRLV' A
#
# COMPACT_ATOMS: atom_id res chain seq x y z
N MET A 1 3.83 -31.60 18.18
CA MET A 1 2.83 -30.54 18.43
C MET A 1 3.31 -29.32 17.67
N ASP A 2 2.74 -29.07 16.50
CA ASP A 2 3.26 -28.04 15.59
C ASP A 2 2.69 -26.67 15.98
N TYR A 3 3.54 -25.84 16.58
CA TYR A 3 3.20 -24.50 17.08
C TYR A 3 3.21 -23.44 15.95
N TRP A 4 2.63 -23.77 14.78
CA TRP A 4 2.66 -22.89 13.61
C TRP A 4 2.05 -21.50 13.89
N TYR A 5 1.04 -21.44 14.77
CA TYR A 5 0.39 -20.20 15.21
C TYR A 5 1.31 -19.28 16.01
N VAL A 6 2.35 -19.81 16.67
CA VAL A 6 3.34 -19.01 17.39
C VAL A 6 4.19 -18.20 16.41
N TYR A 7 4.51 -18.75 15.23
CA TYR A 7 5.21 -18.00 14.19
C TYR A 7 4.36 -16.87 13.60
N LEU A 8 3.04 -17.07 13.47
CA LEU A 8 2.13 -15.98 13.07
C LEU A 8 2.03 -14.88 14.13
N LEU A 9 1.97 -15.26 15.41
CA LEU A 9 2.00 -14.30 16.51
C LEU A 9 3.30 -13.51 16.53
N LEU A 10 4.44 -14.18 16.37
CA LEU A 10 5.77 -13.55 16.27
C LEU A 10 5.86 -12.60 15.08
N ALA A 11 5.36 -13.00 13.90
CA ALA A 11 5.32 -12.15 12.73
C ALA A 11 4.49 -10.88 12.98
N TYR A 12 3.35 -11.00 13.66
CA TYR A 12 2.54 -9.84 14.06
C TYR A 12 3.27 -8.95 15.08
N LEU A 13 3.94 -9.52 16.09
CA LEU A 13 4.70 -8.71 17.05
C LEU A 13 5.87 -7.96 16.41
N VAL A 14 6.50 -8.55 15.39
CA VAL A 14 7.57 -7.90 14.62
C VAL A 14 7.08 -6.67 13.85
N THR A 15 5.82 -6.63 13.40
CA THR A 15 5.26 -5.43 12.75
C THR A 15 4.97 -4.29 13.72
N LEU A 16 4.84 -4.57 15.02
CA LEU A 16 4.68 -3.54 16.06
C LEU A 16 6.00 -2.85 16.43
N VAL A 17 7.15 -3.42 16.06
CA VAL A 17 8.46 -2.80 16.31
C VAL A 17 8.55 -1.52 15.46
N PRO A 18 8.74 -0.33 16.03
CA PRO A 18 8.61 0.95 15.30
C PRO A 18 9.57 1.09 14.12
N VAL A 19 10.72 0.41 14.15
CA VAL A 19 11.67 0.38 13.03
C VAL A 19 11.16 -0.51 11.90
N VAL A 20 10.77 -1.75 12.20
CA VAL A 20 10.31 -2.73 11.19
C VAL A 20 8.90 -2.38 10.69
N GLY A 21 8.02 -1.98 11.60
CA GLY A 21 6.69 -1.46 11.34
C GLY A 21 6.69 -0.28 10.38
N LYS A 22 7.71 0.59 10.42
CA LYS A 22 7.84 1.69 9.43
C LYS A 22 8.05 1.15 8.01
N TYR A 23 8.89 0.14 7.82
CA TYR A 23 9.08 -0.48 6.51
C TYR A 23 7.81 -1.18 6.02
N PHE A 24 7.12 -1.92 6.91
CA PHE A 24 5.82 -2.53 6.58
C PHE A 24 4.76 -1.48 6.26
N SER A 25 4.76 -0.35 6.96
CA SER A 25 3.86 0.77 6.67
C SER A 25 4.17 1.41 5.32
N VAL A 26 5.43 1.57 4.93
CA VAL A 26 5.81 2.07 3.58
C VAL A 26 5.35 1.08 2.51
N LEU A 27 5.53 -0.22 2.72
CA LEU A 27 5.03 -1.25 1.81
C LEU A 27 3.50 -1.21 1.72
N ASN A 28 2.80 -1.03 2.84
CA ASN A 28 1.35 -0.90 2.86
C ASN A 28 0.89 0.33 2.05
N THR A 29 1.56 1.47 2.24
CA THR A 29 1.34 2.68 1.44
C THR A 29 1.60 2.42 -0.04
N LEU A 30 2.67 1.70 -0.39
CA LEU A 30 2.95 1.32 -1.78
C LEU A 30 1.81 0.50 -2.38
N PHE A 31 1.33 -0.53 -1.67
CA PHE A 31 0.21 -1.35 -2.12
C PHE A 31 -1.08 -0.56 -2.25
N HIS A 32 -1.33 0.41 -1.36
CA HIS A 32 -2.49 1.32 -1.44
C HIS A 32 -2.43 2.17 -2.72
N GLU A 33 -1.30 2.86 -2.96
CA GLU A 33 -1.11 3.70 -4.15
C GLU A 33 -1.11 2.87 -5.45
N VAL A 34 -0.51 1.67 -5.44
CA VAL A 34 -0.56 0.76 -6.60
C VAL A 34 -1.99 0.28 -6.86
N GLY A 35 -2.79 0.05 -5.81
CA GLY A 35 -4.22 -0.24 -5.93
C GLY A 35 -4.96 0.86 -6.71
N HIS A 36 -4.71 2.13 -6.40
CA HIS A 36 -5.24 3.28 -7.15
C HIS A 36 -4.80 3.26 -8.61
N GLY A 37 -3.53 2.94 -8.86
CA GLY A 37 -2.97 2.82 -10.20
C GLY A 37 -3.65 1.72 -11.02
N ILE A 38 -3.86 0.54 -10.43
CA ILE A 38 -4.55 -0.59 -11.05
C ILE A 38 -6.00 -0.21 -11.36
N CYS A 39 -6.71 0.39 -10.41
CA CYS A 39 -8.07 0.90 -10.62
C CYS A 39 -8.10 1.89 -11.80
N ALA A 40 -7.18 2.86 -11.83
CA ALA A 40 -7.10 3.80 -12.94
C ALA A 40 -6.88 3.07 -14.28
N LEU A 41 -5.96 2.12 -14.37
CA LEU A 41 -5.72 1.35 -15.60
C LEU A 41 -6.95 0.54 -16.04
N LEU A 42 -7.65 -0.11 -15.10
CA LEU A 42 -8.87 -0.87 -15.38
C LEU A 42 -9.99 0.02 -15.94
N PHE A 43 -10.13 1.25 -15.42
CA PHE A 43 -11.12 2.23 -15.87
C PHE A 43 -10.63 3.12 -17.03
N LYS A 44 -9.65 2.64 -17.82
CA LYS A 44 -9.04 3.36 -18.96
C LYS A 44 -8.38 4.70 -18.63
N GLY A 45 -8.07 4.93 -17.35
CA GLY A 45 -7.22 6.01 -16.89
C GLY A 45 -5.73 5.74 -17.14
N LYS A 46 -4.91 6.77 -16.97
CA LYS A 46 -3.45 6.71 -17.11
C LYS A 46 -2.78 7.07 -15.78
N ILE A 47 -1.76 6.31 -15.40
CA ILE A 47 -0.89 6.65 -14.27
C ILE A 47 0.16 7.64 -14.77
N ARG A 48 0.32 8.77 -14.10
CA ARG A 48 1.34 9.79 -14.41
C ARG A 48 2.59 9.60 -13.56
N SER A 49 2.39 9.42 -12.25
CA SER A 49 3.48 9.21 -11.29
C SER A 49 2.96 8.53 -10.02
N ILE A 50 3.84 7.77 -9.37
CA ILE A 50 3.65 7.22 -8.03
C ILE A 50 4.86 7.68 -7.21
N SER A 51 4.60 8.41 -6.13
CA SER A 51 5.61 8.93 -5.21
C SER A 51 5.39 8.30 -3.83
N LEU A 52 6.46 7.78 -3.23
CA LEU A 52 6.45 7.37 -1.82
C LEU A 52 7.43 8.19 -1.02
N PHE A 53 6.98 8.62 0.15
CA PHE A 53 7.76 9.45 1.05
C PHE A 53 8.27 8.64 2.24
N ALA A 54 9.46 8.99 2.72
CA ALA A 54 10.13 8.30 3.84
C ALA A 54 9.42 8.48 5.19
N ASN A 55 8.35 9.26 5.23
CA ASN A 55 7.43 9.47 6.34
C ASN A 55 6.14 8.63 6.19
N THR A 56 6.17 7.53 5.42
CA THR A 56 5.04 6.60 5.21
C THR A 56 3.85 7.15 4.43
N GLU A 57 3.96 8.36 3.88
CA GLU A 57 2.96 8.94 2.98
C GLU A 57 3.18 8.47 1.53
N GLY A 58 2.11 8.51 0.75
CA GLY A 58 2.10 8.16 -0.67
C GLY A 58 1.29 9.18 -1.45
N GLU A 59 1.68 9.40 -2.69
CA GLU A 59 0.92 10.21 -3.63
C GLU A 59 0.91 9.51 -5.00
N ILE A 60 -0.28 9.28 -5.53
CA ILE A 60 -0.46 8.86 -6.91
C ILE A 60 -1.20 9.92 -7.72
N VAL A 61 -0.65 10.23 -8.88
CA VAL A 61 -1.31 11.10 -9.86
C VAL A 61 -1.84 10.21 -10.97
N THR A 62 -3.17 10.03 -11.01
CA THR A 62 -3.86 9.33 -12.10
C THR A 62 -4.74 10.30 -12.89
N SER A 63 -4.89 10.06 -14.19
CA SER A 63 -5.86 10.74 -15.05
C SER A 63 -6.89 9.70 -15.49
N SER A 64 -8.02 9.62 -14.77
CA SER A 64 -9.13 8.73 -15.11
C SER A 64 -10.36 9.53 -15.54
N PRO A 65 -11.07 9.12 -16.62
CA PRO A 65 -12.33 9.73 -17.03
C PRO A 65 -13.52 9.32 -16.13
N PHE A 66 -13.36 8.32 -15.25
CA PHE A 66 -14.41 7.84 -14.36
C PHE A 66 -14.32 8.47 -12.96
N TRP A 67 -15.45 8.96 -12.46
CA TRP A 67 -15.58 9.60 -11.13
C TRP A 67 -15.23 8.67 -9.96
N LEU A 68 -15.44 7.36 -10.11
CA LEU A 68 -15.05 6.36 -9.10
C LEU A 68 -13.53 6.28 -8.89
N GLY A 69 -12.72 6.53 -9.94
CA GLY A 69 -11.26 6.62 -9.80
C GLY A 69 -10.79 7.90 -9.09
N ARG A 70 -11.72 8.77 -8.66
CA ARG A 70 -11.47 10.00 -7.90
C ARG A 70 -11.94 9.86 -6.43
N LEU A 71 -12.60 8.76 -6.08
CA LEU A 71 -13.14 8.49 -4.73
C LEU A 71 -12.27 7.53 -3.91
N VAL A 72 -11.24 6.96 -4.52
CA VAL A 72 -10.27 6.07 -3.87
C VAL A 72 -8.96 6.83 -3.78
#